data_AF-A0A7W8WJK7-F1
#
_entry.id   AF-A0A7W8WJK7-F1
#
_cell.length_a   1.000
_cell.length_b   1.000
_cell.length_c   1.000
_cell.angle_alpha   90.00
_cell.angle_beta   90.00
_cell.angle_gamma   90.00
#
_symmetry.space_group_name_H-M   'P 1'
#
loop_
_entity.id
_entity.type
_entity.pdbx_description
1 polymer ?
#
loop_
_entity_poly.entity_id
_entity_poly.type
_entity_poly.pdbx_seq_one_letter_code
_entity_poly.pdbx_strand_id
1 'polypeptide(L)'
;MSGLFTAIGGTLENGMSTYVTNVSSALSGVLVPVVTTAVTIWVIAYGLAVVRGEAHEAVPAFAWRGLKVAAILTFALGSGIYQQQVVTAVSGATAGLAQTIQNAANTTGGGNPGCGSVSGSSVTATSATSIYQTLDCYDQQIDLVLDAYSEKATHEGLSPSGLAAAIGDIVCGFVAAVGGSIFLIVLAFEVVMGRMLLGLVLGIGPIFIACAAFAPTSRFFEAWTAKVANYALLQVLAAAFLGMALTAFSTELAPFQVTTSAPGTNPAALVAAGQAALEASAAWGAALGMFATAIFLAMVGWQLPSVASGLSGGATVSGFGAFVAGVASRRIATAIGQALNRSGNGPRPGGTIRDRTGSGGGSGNSGGGSMPAYQRAARANLGQQGS
;
A
#
# COMPACT_ATOMS: atom_id res chain seq x y z
N MET A 1 9.65 -20.17 -6.17
CA MET A 1 10.27 -20.55 -4.86
C MET A 1 9.12 -20.78 -3.89
N SER A 2 8.84 -22.01 -3.49
CA SER A 2 7.65 -22.29 -2.66
C SER A 2 7.75 -21.64 -1.27
N GLY A 3 6.76 -20.83 -0.89
CA GLY A 3 6.61 -20.35 0.48
C GLY A 3 7.20 -18.97 0.78
N LEU A 4 7.53 -18.16 -0.23
CA LEU A 4 8.11 -16.83 -0.04
C LEU A 4 7.20 -15.91 0.77
N PHE A 5 5.91 -15.86 0.42
CA PHE A 5 4.94 -14.99 1.10
C PHE A 5 4.73 -15.45 2.53
N THR A 6 4.62 -16.76 2.77
CA THR A 6 4.45 -17.32 4.13
C THR A 6 5.68 -17.07 4.99
N ALA A 7 6.89 -17.19 4.43
CA ALA A 7 8.12 -16.92 5.16
C ALA A 7 8.23 -15.45 5.56
N ILE A 8 8.08 -14.53 4.60
CA ILE A 8 8.19 -13.09 4.85
C ILE A 8 7.03 -12.61 5.74
N GLY A 9 5.80 -12.92 5.37
CA GLY A 9 4.61 -12.56 6.12
C GLY A 9 4.60 -13.13 7.53
N GLY A 10 4.97 -14.40 7.71
CA GLY A 10 5.06 -15.02 9.04
C GLY A 10 6.06 -14.31 9.97
N THR A 11 7.23 -13.93 9.45
CA THR A 11 8.22 -13.19 10.26
C THR A 11 7.72 -11.80 10.67
N LEU A 12 7.05 -11.10 9.76
CA LEU A 12 6.45 -9.79 9.99
C LEU A 12 5.35 -9.88 11.06
N GLU A 13 4.40 -10.81 10.92
CA GLU A 13 3.31 -11.05 11.87
C GLU A 13 3.81 -11.37 13.28
N ASN A 14 4.82 -12.26 13.39
CA ASN A 14 5.42 -12.62 14.68
C ASN A 14 6.11 -11.41 15.34
N GLY A 15 6.84 -10.61 14.55
CA GLY A 15 7.47 -9.37 15.01
C GLY A 15 6.43 -8.35 15.50
N MET A 16 5.35 -8.16 14.74
CA MET A 16 4.29 -7.19 15.07
C MET A 16 3.52 -7.58 16.34
N SER A 17 3.14 -8.85 16.50
CA SER A 17 2.46 -9.31 17.72
C SER A 17 3.31 -9.10 18.97
N THR A 18 4.60 -9.43 18.87
CA THR A 18 5.57 -9.20 19.95
C THR A 18 5.74 -7.72 20.27
N TYR A 19 5.89 -6.89 19.23
CA TYR A 19 6.02 -5.44 19.36
C TYR A 19 4.79 -4.81 20.03
N VAL A 20 3.58 -5.09 19.53
CA VAL A 20 2.32 -4.55 20.07
C VAL A 20 2.17 -4.93 21.54
N THR A 21 2.43 -6.18 21.90
CA THR A 21 2.31 -6.66 23.27
C THR A 21 3.31 -5.97 24.21
N ASN A 22 4.57 -5.86 23.79
CA ASN A 22 5.62 -5.22 24.58
C ASN A 22 5.39 -3.71 24.73
N VAL A 23 5.01 -3.03 23.65
CA VAL A 23 4.73 -1.59 23.65
C VAL A 23 3.49 -1.28 24.48
N SER A 24 2.38 -2.00 24.31
CA SER A 24 1.18 -1.77 25.13
C SER A 24 1.49 -1.97 26.62
N SER A 25 2.25 -3.02 26.97
CA SER A 25 2.64 -3.28 28.37
C SER A 25 3.55 -2.20 28.95
N ALA A 26 4.59 -1.80 28.21
CA ALA A 26 5.51 -0.73 28.63
C ALA A 26 4.79 0.61 28.78
N LEU A 27 3.91 0.95 27.84
CA LEU A 27 3.11 2.17 27.89
C LEU A 27 2.16 2.15 29.08
N SER A 28 1.43 1.07 29.32
CA SER A 28 0.56 0.94 30.49
C SER A 28 1.35 1.13 31.80
N GLY A 29 2.56 0.58 31.92
CA GLY A 29 3.41 0.76 33.09
C GLY A 29 3.85 2.21 33.35
N VAL A 30 4.27 2.92 32.29
CA VAL A 30 4.72 4.32 32.40
C VAL A 30 3.54 5.28 32.56
N LEU A 31 2.36 4.95 32.03
CA LEU A 31 1.19 5.82 32.09
C LEU A 31 0.61 5.93 33.50
N VAL A 32 0.67 4.87 34.31
CA VAL A 32 0.09 4.83 35.67
C VAL A 32 0.48 6.05 36.50
N PRO A 33 1.78 6.33 36.77
CA PRO A 33 2.16 7.46 37.60
C PRO A 33 1.74 8.81 37.00
N VAL A 34 1.87 8.97 35.67
CA VAL A 34 1.50 10.23 34.98
C VAL A 34 0.00 10.49 35.12
N VAL A 35 -0.83 9.48 34.87
CA VAL A 35 -2.28 9.57 34.99
C VAL A 35 -2.69 9.81 36.43
N THR A 36 -2.08 9.13 37.41
CA THR A 36 -2.37 9.37 38.83
C THR A 36 -2.10 10.82 39.20
N THR A 37 -0.97 11.41 38.77
CA THR A 37 -0.70 12.83 39.02
C THR A 37 -1.72 13.74 38.34
N ALA A 38 -2.09 13.47 37.08
CA ALA A 38 -3.10 14.24 36.36
C ALA A 38 -4.47 14.18 37.04
N VAL A 39 -4.89 13.01 37.53
CA VAL A 39 -6.13 12.84 38.29
C VAL A 39 -6.07 13.61 39.61
N THR A 40 -4.95 13.57 40.35
CA THR A 40 -4.83 14.34 41.60
C THR A 40 -4.95 15.84 41.35
N ILE A 41 -4.30 16.37 40.31
CA ILE A 41 -4.41 17.78 39.92
C ILE A 41 -5.86 18.10 39.52
N TRP A 42 -6.50 17.23 38.74
CA TRP A 42 -7.89 17.40 38.32
C TRP A 42 -8.85 17.48 39.50
N VAL A 43 -8.71 16.58 40.48
CA VAL A 43 -9.53 16.59 41.71
C VAL A 43 -9.32 17.88 42.51
N ILE A 44 -8.06 18.31 42.69
CA ILE A 44 -7.75 19.55 43.43
C ILE A 44 -8.32 20.78 42.71
N ALA A 45 -8.11 20.89 41.39
CA ALA A 45 -8.60 22.02 40.59
C ALA A 45 -10.14 22.11 40.62
N TYR A 46 -10.83 20.97 40.51
CA TYR A 46 -12.29 20.93 40.60
C TYR A 46 -12.79 21.26 42.01
N GLY A 47 -12.13 20.74 43.04
CA GLY A 47 -12.44 21.06 44.44
C GLY A 47 -12.35 22.56 44.72
N LEU A 48 -11.32 23.23 44.20
CA LEU A 48 -11.17 24.69 44.31
C LEU A 48 -12.25 25.47 43.53
N ALA A 49 -12.67 24.99 42.35
CA ALA A 49 -13.74 25.60 41.57
C ALA A 49 -15.11 25.54 42.29
N VAL A 50 -15.39 24.42 42.98
CA VAL A 50 -16.60 24.27 43.82
C VAL A 50 -16.55 25.21 45.02
N VAL A 51 -15.42 25.32 45.71
CA VAL A 51 -15.24 26.22 46.87
C VAL A 51 -15.38 27.70 46.50
N ARG A 52 -14.97 28.09 45.27
CA ARG A 52 -15.13 29.46 44.76
C ARG A 52 -16.57 29.84 44.39
N GLY A 53 -17.51 28.90 44.44
CA GLY A 53 -18.92 29.16 44.11
C GLY A 53 -19.20 29.37 42.62
N GLU A 54 -18.21 29.18 41.74
CA GLU A 54 -18.35 29.35 40.29
C GLU A 54 -19.09 28.16 39.64
N ALA A 55 -19.25 27.03 40.34
CA ALA A 55 -19.97 25.85 39.87
C ALA A 55 -21.00 25.35 40.89
N HIS A 56 -22.29 25.56 40.60
CA HIS A 56 -23.43 24.94 41.31
C HIS A 56 -23.71 23.50 40.81
N GLU A 57 -22.67 22.67 40.62
CA GLU A 57 -22.90 21.24 40.39
C GLU A 57 -22.97 20.51 41.73
N ALA A 58 -24.07 19.77 41.94
CA ALA A 58 -24.22 18.92 43.11
C ALA A 58 -23.08 17.89 43.17
N VAL A 59 -22.55 17.62 44.37
CA VAL A 59 -21.55 16.57 44.67
C VAL A 59 -21.79 15.24 43.92
N PRO A 60 -23.04 14.71 43.77
CA PRO A 60 -23.29 13.51 42.97
C PRO A 60 -22.95 13.65 41.47
N ALA A 61 -23.09 14.83 40.86
CA ALA A 61 -22.71 15.06 39.46
C ALA A 61 -21.18 15.00 39.29
N PHE A 62 -20.44 15.53 40.26
CA PHE A 62 -18.99 15.40 40.31
C PHE A 62 -18.56 13.95 40.51
N ALA A 63 -19.18 13.23 41.45
CA ALA A 63 -18.91 11.81 41.68
C ALA A 63 -19.17 10.96 40.42
N TRP A 64 -20.24 11.27 39.67
CA TRP A 64 -20.54 10.60 38.40
C TRP A 64 -19.49 10.87 37.32
N ARG A 65 -18.98 12.11 37.23
CA ARG A 65 -17.86 12.45 36.34
C ARG A 65 -16.58 11.73 36.75
N GLY A 66 -16.25 11.74 38.04
CA GLY A 66 -15.09 11.02 38.60
C GLY A 66 -15.18 9.51 38.36
N LEU A 67 -16.37 8.91 38.48
CA LEU A 67 -16.61 7.50 38.17
C LEU A 67 -16.34 7.21 36.68
N LYS A 68 -16.82 8.07 35.77
CA LYS A 68 -16.54 7.92 34.32
C LYS A 68 -15.04 7.96 34.03
N VAL A 69 -14.32 8.91 34.64
CA VAL A 69 -12.86 9.03 34.52
C VAL A 69 -12.17 7.76 35.04
N ALA A 70 -12.53 7.30 36.24
CA ALA A 70 -11.96 6.10 36.85
C ALA A 70 -12.24 4.84 36.01
N ALA A 71 -13.45 4.71 35.45
CA ALA A 71 -13.79 3.61 34.56
C ALA A 71 -12.92 3.63 33.29
N ILE A 72 -12.82 4.77 32.59
CA ILE A 72 -12.01 4.90 31.37
C ILE A 72 -10.54 4.56 31.64
N LEU A 73 -9.98 5.04 32.75
CA LEU A 73 -8.60 4.77 33.12
C LEU A 73 -8.35 3.30 33.50
N THR A 74 -9.34 2.63 34.09
CA THR A 74 -9.25 1.18 34.38
C THR A 74 -9.12 0.37 33.09
N PHE A 75 -9.87 0.74 32.04
CA PHE A 75 -9.76 0.11 30.72
C PHE A 75 -8.44 0.42 30.01
N ALA A 76 -7.93 1.65 30.13
CA ALA A 76 -6.69 2.07 29.48
C ALA A 76 -5.44 1.48 30.16
N LEU A 77 -5.40 1.45 31.49
CA LEU A 77 -4.20 1.09 32.25
C LEU A 77 -4.19 -0.36 32.73
N GLY A 78 -5.32 -1.07 32.69
CA GLY A 78 -5.39 -2.48 32.98
C GLY A 78 -4.66 -3.29 31.91
N SER A 79 -3.41 -3.69 32.19
CA SER A 79 -2.49 -4.33 31.24
C SER A 79 -3.02 -5.61 30.57
N GLY A 80 -4.06 -6.25 31.12
CA GLY A 80 -4.79 -7.37 30.48
C GLY A 80 -6.19 -7.02 29.94
N ILE A 81 -6.82 -5.96 30.45
CA ILE A 81 -8.20 -5.60 30.09
C ILE A 81 -8.24 -5.00 28.69
N TYR A 82 -7.28 -4.11 28.38
CA TYR A 82 -7.19 -3.46 27.08
C TYR A 82 -7.08 -4.48 25.92
N GLN A 83 -6.19 -5.47 26.06
CA GLN A 83 -5.99 -6.49 25.02
C GLN A 83 -7.20 -7.40 24.85
N GLN A 84 -7.80 -7.85 25.96
CA GLN A 84 -8.94 -8.78 25.91
C GLN A 84 -10.22 -8.13 25.40
N GLN A 85 -10.43 -6.84 25.68
CA GLN A 85 -11.69 -6.18 25.39
C GLN A 85 -11.63 -5.25 24.19
N VAL A 86 -10.58 -4.44 24.04
CA VAL A 86 -10.52 -3.47 22.94
C VAL A 86 -9.89 -4.09 21.70
N VAL A 87 -8.71 -4.67 21.84
CA VAL A 87 -8.00 -5.26 20.70
C VAL A 87 -8.82 -6.41 20.10
N THR A 88 -9.27 -7.35 20.93
CA THR A 88 -10.11 -8.48 20.49
C THR A 88 -11.44 -8.03 19.90
N ALA A 89 -12.11 -7.02 20.46
CA ALA A 89 -13.38 -6.54 19.90
C ALA A 89 -13.19 -5.89 18.53
N VAL A 90 -12.16 -5.05 18.37
CA VAL A 90 -11.86 -4.41 17.08
C VAL A 90 -11.47 -5.47 16.06
N SER A 91 -10.51 -6.36 16.39
CA SER A 91 -10.07 -7.41 15.48
C SER A 91 -11.19 -8.40 15.14
N GLY A 92 -12.04 -8.73 16.12
CA GLY A 92 -13.19 -9.62 15.95
C GLY A 92 -14.27 -9.00 15.07
N ALA A 93 -14.58 -7.70 15.27
CA ALA A 93 -15.53 -6.99 14.43
C ALA A 93 -15.02 -6.86 12.98
N THR A 94 -13.74 -6.52 12.79
CA THR A 94 -13.14 -6.49 11.45
C THR A 94 -13.18 -7.87 10.80
N ALA A 95 -12.91 -8.92 11.57
CA ALA A 95 -12.92 -10.29 11.06
C ALA A 95 -14.30 -10.77 10.67
N GLY A 96 -15.32 -10.48 11.49
CA GLY A 96 -16.70 -10.83 11.16
C GLY A 96 -17.18 -10.16 9.88
N LEU A 97 -16.85 -8.87 9.69
CA LEU A 97 -17.20 -8.13 8.48
C LEU A 97 -16.46 -8.68 7.25
N ALA A 98 -15.13 -8.84 7.34
CA ALA A 98 -14.32 -9.39 6.26
C ALA A 98 -14.78 -10.80 5.87
N GLN A 99 -15.11 -11.64 6.85
CA GLN A 99 -15.60 -13.00 6.62
C GLN A 99 -16.97 -13.02 5.95
N THR A 100 -17.88 -12.13 6.33
CA THR A 100 -19.20 -12.03 5.67
C THR A 100 -19.04 -11.67 4.19
N ILE A 101 -18.18 -10.70 3.87
CA ILE A 101 -17.94 -10.29 2.48
C ILE A 101 -17.27 -11.41 1.69
N GLN A 102 -16.26 -12.08 2.26
CA GLN A 102 -15.59 -13.17 1.57
C GLN A 102 -16.46 -14.42 1.41
N ASN A 103 -17.36 -14.71 2.34
CA ASN A 103 -18.33 -15.80 2.15
C ASN A 103 -19.24 -15.52 0.95
N ALA A 104 -19.65 -14.26 0.76
CA ALA A 104 -20.41 -13.85 -0.43
C ALA A 104 -19.56 -13.94 -1.72
N ALA A 105 -18.27 -13.62 -1.65
CA ALA A 105 -17.34 -13.82 -2.77
C ALA A 105 -17.19 -15.32 -3.11
N ASN A 106 -17.08 -16.19 -2.09
CA ASN A 106 -16.93 -17.63 -2.26
C ASN A 106 -18.16 -18.26 -2.93
N THR A 107 -19.37 -17.83 -2.59
CA THR A 107 -20.60 -18.25 -3.32
C THR A 107 -20.65 -17.78 -4.77
N THR A 108 -19.81 -16.81 -5.14
CA THR A 108 -19.72 -16.24 -6.50
C THR A 108 -18.48 -16.75 -7.25
N GLY A 109 -17.77 -17.78 -6.72
CA GLY A 109 -16.55 -18.32 -7.32
C GLY A 109 -15.24 -17.80 -6.72
N GLY A 110 -15.24 -17.39 -5.44
CA GLY A 110 -14.07 -17.01 -4.66
C GLY A 110 -13.01 -18.12 -4.58
N GLY A 111 -11.89 -17.95 -5.29
CA GLY A 111 -10.76 -18.89 -5.29
C GLY A 111 -10.84 -19.98 -6.37
N ASN A 112 -10.08 -21.06 -6.21
CA ASN A 112 -10.06 -22.18 -7.15
C ASN A 112 -9.87 -23.54 -6.46
N PRO A 113 -10.25 -24.68 -7.11
CA PRO A 113 -10.14 -26.00 -6.50
C PRO A 113 -8.75 -26.37 -5.99
N GLY A 114 -7.69 -25.86 -6.62
CA GLY A 114 -6.31 -26.13 -6.22
C GLY A 114 -5.83 -25.38 -4.99
N CYS A 115 -6.14 -24.09 -4.89
CA CYS A 115 -5.69 -23.22 -3.79
C CYS A 115 -6.74 -22.98 -2.71
N GLY A 116 -7.94 -23.54 -2.89
CA GLY A 116 -9.08 -23.33 -2.02
C GLY A 116 -9.69 -21.92 -2.17
N SER A 117 -10.67 -21.66 -1.32
CA SER A 117 -11.28 -20.33 -1.20
C SER A 117 -10.58 -19.51 -0.12
N VAL A 118 -10.52 -18.20 -0.32
CA VAL A 118 -10.03 -17.29 0.73
C VAL A 118 -11.10 -17.17 1.80
N SER A 119 -10.70 -17.26 3.07
CA SER A 119 -11.58 -16.99 4.21
C SER A 119 -11.33 -15.58 4.71
N GLY A 120 -12.34 -14.76 4.98
CA GLY A 120 -12.12 -13.37 5.43
C GLY A 120 -11.41 -13.27 6.79
N SER A 121 -11.47 -14.34 7.57
CA SER A 121 -10.65 -14.52 8.77
C SER A 121 -9.15 -14.54 8.46
N SER A 122 -8.72 -14.97 7.28
CA SER A 122 -7.31 -14.99 6.89
C SER A 122 -6.66 -13.59 6.91
N VAL A 123 -7.42 -12.52 6.65
CA VAL A 123 -6.92 -11.11 6.60
C VAL A 123 -6.95 -10.43 7.95
N THR A 124 -7.75 -10.96 8.86
CA THR A 124 -8.20 -10.25 10.06
C THR A 124 -7.99 -11.05 11.36
N ALA A 125 -7.67 -12.35 11.26
CA ALA A 125 -7.30 -13.20 12.39
C ALA A 125 -6.01 -12.69 13.06
N THR A 126 -5.69 -13.19 14.26
CA THR A 126 -4.48 -12.78 14.99
C THR A 126 -3.17 -13.01 14.21
N SER A 127 -3.16 -13.95 13.25
CA SER A 127 -2.06 -14.20 12.31
C SER A 127 -2.61 -14.42 10.89
N ALA A 128 -2.09 -13.70 9.89
CA ALA A 128 -2.52 -13.78 8.49
C ALA A 128 -1.91 -14.94 7.68
N THR A 129 -1.39 -15.96 8.35
CA THR A 129 -0.62 -17.05 7.73
C THR A 129 -1.36 -17.73 6.58
N SER A 130 -2.68 -17.87 6.69
CA SER A 130 -3.50 -18.49 5.64
C SER A 130 -3.57 -17.67 4.35
N ILE A 131 -3.50 -16.33 4.38
CA ILE A 131 -3.41 -15.53 3.13
C ILE A 131 -2.10 -15.76 2.45
N TYR A 132 -1.01 -15.72 3.22
CA TYR A 132 0.31 -15.90 2.67
C TYR A 132 0.46 -17.29 2.03
N GLN A 133 -0.16 -18.32 2.62
CA GLN A 133 -0.28 -19.64 2.01
C GLN A 133 -1.11 -19.64 0.72
N THR A 134 -2.23 -18.90 0.67
CA THR A 134 -3.00 -18.73 -0.57
C THR A 134 -2.17 -18.03 -1.64
N LEU A 135 -1.47 -16.95 -1.31
CA LEU A 135 -0.57 -16.22 -2.22
C LEU A 135 0.54 -17.15 -2.74
N ASP A 136 1.16 -17.94 -1.87
CA ASP A 136 2.18 -18.93 -2.25
C ASP A 136 1.60 -20.02 -3.17
N CYS A 137 0.35 -20.44 -2.95
CA CYS A 137 -0.30 -21.41 -3.82
C CYS A 137 -0.57 -20.84 -5.22
N TYR A 138 -1.02 -19.58 -5.29
CA TYR A 138 -1.21 -18.88 -6.56
C TYR A 138 0.13 -18.61 -7.27
N ASP A 139 1.21 -18.31 -6.54
CA ASP A 139 2.57 -18.20 -7.06
C ASP A 139 3.01 -19.52 -7.72
N GLN A 140 2.75 -20.65 -7.07
CA GLN A 140 3.01 -21.97 -7.65
C GLN A 140 2.16 -22.26 -8.89
N GLN A 141 0.91 -21.80 -8.96
CA GLN A 141 0.10 -21.93 -10.19
C GLN A 141 0.67 -21.10 -11.34
N ILE A 142 1.26 -19.94 -11.06
CA ILE A 142 1.97 -19.12 -12.06
C ILE A 142 3.25 -19.83 -12.52
N ASP A 143 4.02 -20.42 -11.59
CA ASP A 143 5.21 -21.22 -11.91
C ASP A 143 4.84 -22.40 -12.84
N LEU A 144 3.72 -23.08 -12.60
CA LEU A 144 3.24 -24.15 -13.50
C LEU A 144 2.89 -23.64 -14.91
N VAL A 145 2.33 -22.43 -15.02
CA VAL A 145 2.07 -21.82 -16.34
C VAL A 145 3.39 -21.51 -17.04
N LEU A 146 4.36 -20.93 -16.33
CA LEU A 146 5.70 -20.68 -16.87
C LEU A 146 6.36 -21.98 -17.36
N ASP A 147 6.26 -23.05 -16.57
CA ASP A 147 6.77 -24.36 -16.93
C ASP A 147 6.07 -24.91 -18.17
N ALA A 148 4.74 -24.76 -18.29
CA ALA A 148 3.99 -25.17 -19.49
C ALA A 148 4.41 -24.41 -20.75
N TYR A 149 4.68 -23.11 -20.66
CA TYR A 149 5.27 -22.34 -21.77
C TYR A 149 6.69 -22.83 -22.10
N SER A 150 7.47 -23.17 -21.09
CA SER A 150 8.85 -23.65 -21.29
C SER A 150 8.88 -25.03 -21.98
N GLU A 151 8.01 -25.95 -21.58
CA GLU A 151 7.90 -27.28 -22.18
C GLU A 151 7.45 -27.17 -23.64
N LYS A 152 6.43 -26.33 -23.92
CA LYS A 152 5.99 -26.04 -25.29
C LYS A 152 7.14 -25.52 -26.16
N ALA A 153 7.96 -24.62 -25.65
CA ALA A 153 9.11 -24.09 -26.37
C ALA A 153 10.17 -25.15 -26.69
N THR A 154 10.34 -26.18 -25.85
CA THR A 154 11.28 -27.28 -26.13
C THR A 154 10.80 -28.26 -27.21
N HIS A 155 9.49 -28.33 -27.43
CA HIS A 155 8.89 -29.18 -28.46
C HIS A 155 8.92 -28.57 -29.86
N GLU A 156 9.31 -27.30 -29.98
CA GLU A 156 9.47 -26.68 -31.29
C GLU A 156 10.73 -27.19 -31.99
N GLY A 157 10.57 -27.66 -33.24
CA GLY A 157 11.68 -28.23 -34.00
C GLY A 157 12.82 -27.23 -34.25
N LEU A 158 14.03 -27.74 -34.51
CA LEU A 158 15.25 -26.94 -34.78
C LEU A 158 15.25 -26.14 -36.09
N SER A 159 14.09 -25.99 -36.74
CA SER A 159 13.97 -25.16 -37.95
C SER A 159 14.06 -23.68 -37.58
N PRO A 160 14.47 -22.78 -38.50
CA PRO A 160 14.51 -21.34 -38.22
C PRO A 160 13.18 -20.76 -37.74
N SER A 161 12.05 -21.33 -38.18
CA SER A 161 10.72 -20.96 -37.72
C SER A 161 10.38 -21.50 -36.33
N GLY A 162 10.80 -22.72 -35.99
CA GLY A 162 10.62 -23.29 -34.65
C GLY A 162 11.54 -22.65 -33.60
N LEU A 163 12.73 -22.21 -33.99
CA LEU A 163 13.55 -21.41 -33.07
C LEU A 163 12.89 -20.06 -32.75
N ALA A 164 12.25 -19.43 -33.75
CA ALA A 164 11.57 -18.15 -33.56
C ALA A 164 10.33 -18.27 -32.67
N ALA A 165 9.53 -19.33 -32.83
CA ALA A 165 8.34 -19.53 -32.02
C ALA A 165 8.70 -20.02 -30.59
N ALA A 166 9.78 -20.80 -30.40
CA ALA A 166 10.28 -21.19 -29.08
C ALA A 166 10.72 -19.98 -28.26
N ILE A 167 11.43 -19.05 -28.89
CA ILE A 167 11.78 -17.76 -28.26
C ILE A 167 10.50 -16.98 -27.91
N GLY A 168 9.51 -16.97 -28.81
CA GLY A 168 8.22 -16.35 -28.57
C GLY A 168 7.50 -16.90 -27.35
N ASP A 169 7.45 -18.23 -27.20
CA ASP A 169 6.79 -18.90 -26.09
C ASP A 169 7.50 -18.66 -24.75
N ILE A 170 8.84 -18.69 -24.73
CA ILE A 170 9.61 -18.35 -23.52
C ILE A 170 9.33 -16.92 -23.08
N VAL A 171 9.31 -15.98 -24.03
CA VAL A 171 8.99 -14.57 -23.73
C VAL A 171 7.56 -14.43 -23.22
N CYS A 172 6.59 -15.14 -23.82
CA CYS A 172 5.20 -15.11 -23.39
C CYS A 172 5.05 -15.68 -21.96
N GLY A 173 5.69 -16.81 -21.66
CA GLY A 173 5.70 -17.38 -20.32
C GLY A 173 6.28 -16.41 -19.29
N PHE A 174 7.40 -15.75 -19.61
CA PHE A 174 7.99 -14.76 -18.72
C PHE A 174 7.09 -13.54 -18.52
N VAL A 175 6.43 -13.04 -19.56
CA VAL A 175 5.47 -11.93 -19.47
C VAL A 175 4.29 -12.30 -18.57
N ALA A 176 3.73 -13.51 -18.72
CA ALA A 176 2.65 -13.99 -17.87
C ALA A 176 3.09 -14.11 -16.40
N ALA A 177 4.29 -14.68 -16.16
CA ALA A 177 4.85 -14.86 -14.83
C ALA A 177 5.16 -13.52 -14.13
N VAL A 178 5.73 -12.56 -14.86
CA VAL A 178 5.98 -11.20 -14.34
C VAL A 178 4.68 -10.48 -14.04
N GLY A 179 3.66 -10.61 -14.90
CA GLY A 179 2.34 -10.04 -14.64
C GLY A 179 1.75 -10.58 -13.33
N GLY A 180 1.61 -11.90 -13.25
CA GLY A 180 1.06 -12.57 -12.07
C GLY A 180 1.82 -12.27 -10.78
N SER A 181 3.15 -12.31 -10.81
CA SER A 181 3.98 -12.02 -9.64
C SER A 181 3.85 -10.57 -9.17
N ILE A 182 3.81 -9.57 -10.08
CA ILE A 182 3.55 -8.16 -9.72
C ILE A 182 2.22 -8.04 -8.98
N PHE A 183 1.18 -8.69 -9.49
CA PHE A 183 -0.14 -8.67 -8.87
C PHE A 183 -0.13 -9.29 -7.45
N LEU A 184 0.47 -10.47 -7.27
CA LEU A 184 0.57 -11.11 -5.95
C LEU A 184 1.38 -10.28 -4.96
N ILE A 185 2.47 -9.64 -5.40
CA ILE A 185 3.28 -8.74 -4.56
C ILE A 185 2.45 -7.56 -4.09
N VAL A 186 1.66 -6.94 -4.97
CA VAL A 186 0.80 -5.80 -4.60
C VAL A 186 -0.26 -6.23 -3.59
N LEU A 187 -0.90 -7.37 -3.80
CA LEU A 187 -1.87 -7.92 -2.83
C LEU A 187 -1.23 -8.21 -1.48
N ALA A 188 -0.08 -8.87 -1.47
CA ALA A 188 0.64 -9.18 -0.24
C ALA A 188 1.01 -7.89 0.51
N PHE A 189 1.53 -6.88 -0.20
CA PHE A 189 1.85 -5.58 0.37
C PHE A 189 0.62 -4.92 1.01
N GLU A 190 -0.52 -4.94 0.32
CA GLU A 190 -1.74 -4.30 0.82
C GLU A 190 -2.26 -4.96 2.11
N VAL A 191 -2.29 -6.29 2.14
CA VAL A 191 -2.67 -7.07 3.32
C VAL A 191 -1.72 -6.77 4.49
N VAL A 192 -0.42 -6.85 4.26
CA VAL A 192 0.61 -6.56 5.28
C VAL A 192 0.43 -5.13 5.80
N MET A 193 0.27 -4.15 4.91
CA MET A 193 0.13 -2.75 5.27
C MET A 193 -1.09 -2.52 6.18
N GLY A 194 -2.26 -3.03 5.79
CA GLY A 194 -3.48 -2.89 6.58
C GLY A 194 -3.37 -3.49 7.98
N ARG A 195 -2.69 -4.63 8.09
CA ARG A 195 -2.44 -5.32 9.35
C ARG A 195 -1.44 -4.60 10.25
N MET A 196 -0.31 -4.20 9.68
CA MET A 196 0.75 -3.51 10.41
C MET A 196 0.27 -2.16 10.97
N LEU A 197 -0.48 -1.39 10.17
CA LEU A 197 -0.98 -0.09 10.59
C LEU A 197 -2.04 -0.20 11.68
N LEU A 198 -3.00 -1.14 11.55
CA LEU A 198 -4.00 -1.36 12.60
C LEU A 198 -3.33 -1.86 13.90
N GLY A 199 -2.42 -2.84 13.79
CA GLY A 199 -1.68 -3.37 14.94
C GLY A 199 -0.90 -2.29 15.68
N LEU A 200 -0.17 -1.44 14.96
CA LEU A 200 0.61 -0.35 15.56
C LEU A 200 -0.28 0.69 16.24
N VAL A 201 -1.39 1.09 15.62
CA VAL A 201 -2.33 2.06 16.20
C VAL A 201 -3.03 1.49 17.43
N LEU A 202 -3.38 0.20 17.43
CA LEU A 202 -3.90 -0.48 18.61
C LEU A 202 -2.83 -0.65 19.69
N GLY A 203 -1.56 -0.88 19.34
CA GLY A 203 -0.48 -1.01 20.32
C GLY A 203 -0.29 0.22 21.21
N ILE A 204 -0.46 1.42 20.63
CA ILE A 204 -0.38 2.71 21.35
C ILE A 204 -1.72 3.19 21.93
N GLY A 205 -2.81 2.43 21.71
CA GLY A 205 -4.16 2.78 22.15
C GLY A 205 -4.33 3.10 23.64
N PRO A 206 -3.62 2.47 24.60
CA PRO A 206 -3.72 2.82 26.01
C PRO A 206 -3.54 4.31 26.33
N ILE A 207 -2.59 4.96 25.63
CA ILE A 207 -2.34 6.41 25.79
C ILE A 207 -3.56 7.22 25.36
N PHE A 208 -4.09 6.90 24.17
CA PHE A 208 -5.21 7.64 23.59
C PHE A 208 -6.50 7.42 24.37
N ILE A 209 -6.74 6.22 24.91
CA ILE A 209 -7.88 5.96 25.79
C ILE A 209 -7.73 6.73 27.11
N ALA A 210 -6.52 6.81 27.68
CA ALA A 210 -6.31 7.64 28.86
C ALA A 210 -6.56 9.14 28.58
N CYS A 211 -6.22 9.63 27.38
CA CYS A 211 -6.55 10.99 26.95
C CYS A 211 -8.07 11.23 26.88
N ALA A 212 -8.90 10.21 26.67
CA ALA A 212 -10.36 10.33 26.68
C ALA A 212 -10.91 10.68 28.08
N ALA A 213 -10.16 10.36 29.13
CA ALA A 213 -10.59 10.62 30.50
C ALA A 213 -10.61 12.12 30.84
N PHE A 214 -9.89 12.96 30.08
CA PHE A 214 -9.86 14.40 30.30
C PHE A 214 -10.42 15.15 29.09
N ALA A 215 -11.39 16.04 29.31
CA ALA A 215 -12.02 16.83 28.25
C ALA A 215 -11.03 17.61 27.35
N PRO A 216 -9.95 18.22 27.87
CA PRO A 216 -8.97 18.91 27.00
C PRO A 216 -8.21 17.99 26.04
N THR A 217 -8.11 16.69 26.35
CA THR A 217 -7.35 15.71 25.57
C THR A 217 -8.25 14.72 24.81
N SER A 218 -9.58 14.81 24.92
CA SER A 218 -10.51 13.90 24.24
C SER A 218 -10.38 13.93 22.72
N ARG A 219 -9.95 15.06 22.14
CA ARG A 219 -9.68 15.17 20.69
C ARG A 219 -8.66 14.14 20.18
N PHE A 220 -7.71 13.73 21.03
CA PHE A 220 -6.70 12.74 20.65
C PHE A 220 -7.29 11.34 20.60
N PHE A 221 -8.21 11.03 21.52
CA PHE A 221 -8.99 9.81 21.49
C PHE A 221 -9.87 9.76 20.23
N GLU A 222 -10.58 10.84 19.92
CA GLU A 222 -11.41 10.94 18.71
C GLU A 222 -10.58 10.78 17.42
N ALA A 223 -9.40 11.39 17.36
CA ALA A 223 -8.49 11.21 16.22
C ALA A 223 -7.96 9.76 16.13
N TRP A 224 -7.67 9.12 17.26
CA TRP A 224 -7.24 7.73 17.31
C TRP A 224 -8.35 6.77 16.89
N THR A 225 -9.59 6.94 17.38
CA THR A 225 -10.73 6.10 16.97
C THR A 225 -11.01 6.23 15.47
N ALA A 226 -10.90 7.44 14.91
CA ALA A 226 -11.01 7.65 13.46
C ALA A 226 -9.92 6.87 12.69
N LYS A 227 -8.68 6.81 13.21
CA LYS A 227 -7.61 6.01 12.59
C LYS A 227 -7.80 4.51 12.75
N VAL A 228 -8.28 4.04 13.91
CA VAL A 228 -8.65 2.64 14.11
C VAL A 228 -9.72 2.25 13.11
N ALA A 229 -10.79 3.04 12.98
CA ALA A 229 -11.87 2.80 12.02
C ALA A 229 -11.36 2.80 10.57
N ASN A 230 -10.50 3.74 10.19
CA ASN A 230 -9.89 3.80 8.86
C ASN A 230 -9.11 2.52 8.53
N TYR A 231 -8.22 2.08 9.41
CA TYR A 231 -7.39 0.89 9.16
C TYR A 231 -8.18 -0.41 9.26
N ALA A 232 -9.20 -0.46 10.13
CA ALA A 232 -10.18 -1.54 10.17
C ALA A 232 -10.94 -1.66 8.84
N LEU A 233 -11.42 -0.54 8.29
CA LEU A 233 -12.08 -0.51 6.99
C LEU A 233 -11.12 -0.89 5.85
N LEU A 234 -9.87 -0.45 5.91
CA LEU A 234 -8.85 -0.85 4.94
C LEU A 234 -8.68 -2.38 4.92
N GLN A 235 -8.59 -3.03 6.08
CA GLN A 235 -8.49 -4.50 6.14
C GLN A 235 -9.72 -5.20 5.55
N VAL A 236 -10.92 -4.68 5.83
CA VAL A 236 -12.17 -5.24 5.30
C VAL A 236 -12.24 -5.08 3.77
N LEU A 237 -11.84 -3.91 3.25
CA LEU A 237 -11.78 -3.65 1.81
C LEU A 237 -10.71 -4.49 1.11
N ALA A 238 -9.53 -4.62 1.71
CA ALA A 238 -8.47 -5.51 1.21
C ALA A 238 -8.95 -6.97 1.17
N ALA A 239 -9.68 -7.41 2.20
CA ALA A 239 -10.28 -8.74 2.23
C ALA A 239 -11.32 -8.96 1.13
N ALA A 240 -12.16 -7.95 0.86
CA ALA A 240 -13.14 -8.00 -0.20
C ALA A 240 -12.48 -8.04 -1.58
N PHE A 241 -11.49 -7.18 -1.79
CA PHE A 241 -10.74 -7.09 -3.04
C PHE A 241 -9.97 -8.39 -3.32
N LEU A 242 -9.33 -8.97 -2.30
CA LEU A 242 -8.58 -10.23 -2.42
C LEU A 242 -9.44 -11.35 -3.02
N GLY A 243 -10.68 -11.52 -2.55
CA GLY A 243 -11.61 -12.51 -3.09
C GLY A 243 -11.92 -12.26 -4.57
N MET A 244 -12.31 -11.04 -4.93
CA MET A 244 -12.61 -10.69 -6.33
C MET A 244 -11.40 -10.83 -7.25
N ALA A 245 -10.23 -10.38 -6.79
CA ALA A 245 -9.02 -10.36 -7.59
C ALA A 245 -8.48 -11.77 -7.85
N LEU A 246 -8.53 -12.65 -6.84
CA LEU A 246 -8.14 -14.05 -6.99
C LEU A 246 -9.12 -14.86 -7.84
N THR A 247 -10.42 -14.51 -7.83
CA THR A 247 -11.40 -15.08 -8.77
C THR A 247 -11.16 -14.64 -10.22
N ALA A 248 -10.88 -13.36 -10.43
CA ALA A 248 -10.54 -12.85 -11.75
C ALA A 248 -9.27 -13.54 -12.27
N PHE A 249 -8.25 -13.64 -11.43
CA PHE A 249 -7.00 -14.29 -11.79
C PHE A 249 -7.15 -15.82 -11.98
N SER A 250 -7.98 -16.50 -11.18
CA SER A 250 -8.27 -17.93 -11.41
C SER A 250 -9.03 -18.17 -12.70
N THR A 251 -9.86 -17.23 -13.14
CA THR A 251 -10.57 -17.32 -14.42
C THR A 251 -9.60 -17.26 -15.60
N GLU A 252 -8.57 -16.44 -15.50
CA GLU A 252 -7.49 -16.36 -16.50
C GLU A 252 -6.55 -17.58 -16.46
N LEU A 253 -6.35 -18.18 -15.28
CA LEU A 253 -5.57 -19.42 -15.12
C LEU A 253 -6.33 -20.69 -15.54
N ALA A 254 -7.66 -20.66 -15.49
CA ALA A 254 -8.51 -21.84 -15.74
C ALA A 254 -8.29 -22.52 -17.10
N PRO A 255 -8.07 -21.80 -18.23
CA PRO A 255 -7.78 -22.42 -19.52
C PRO A 255 -6.56 -23.35 -19.47
N PHE A 256 -5.54 -23.00 -18.69
CA PHE A 256 -4.32 -23.82 -18.53
C PHE A 256 -4.51 -25.06 -17.65
N GLN A 257 -5.70 -25.26 -17.05
CA GLN A 257 -6.02 -26.39 -16.17
C GLN A 257 -5.17 -26.49 -14.88
N VAL A 258 -4.29 -25.52 -14.62
CA VAL A 258 -3.42 -25.46 -13.42
C VAL A 258 -4.18 -25.19 -12.11
N THR A 259 -5.46 -24.84 -12.21
CA THR A 259 -6.33 -24.50 -11.08
C THR A 259 -7.18 -25.68 -10.57
N THR A 260 -7.14 -26.82 -11.27
CA THR A 260 -8.03 -27.98 -11.03
C THR A 260 -7.65 -28.80 -9.80
N SER A 261 -6.40 -28.72 -9.37
CA SER A 261 -5.89 -29.41 -8.18
C SER A 261 -4.73 -28.62 -7.56
N ALA A 262 -4.36 -28.97 -6.32
CA ALA A 262 -3.28 -28.27 -5.64
C ALA A 262 -1.97 -28.47 -6.40
N PRO A 263 -1.19 -27.39 -6.65
CA PRO A 263 -0.01 -27.41 -7.52
C PRO A 263 1.07 -28.43 -7.08
N GLY A 264 1.16 -28.72 -5.77
CA GLY A 264 2.10 -29.71 -5.23
C GLY A 264 1.69 -31.19 -5.40
N THR A 265 0.49 -31.50 -5.90
CA THR A 265 -0.03 -32.88 -5.93
C THR A 265 0.58 -33.72 -7.06
N ASN A 266 0.57 -33.18 -8.28
CA ASN A 266 1.20 -33.80 -9.45
C ASN A 266 1.56 -32.70 -10.47
N PRO A 267 2.69 -31.99 -10.27
CA PRO A 267 3.04 -30.83 -11.09
C PRO A 267 3.25 -31.22 -12.57
N ALA A 268 3.83 -32.39 -12.85
CA ALA A 268 4.05 -32.85 -14.22
C ALA A 268 2.74 -33.01 -15.01
N ALA A 269 1.68 -33.54 -14.39
CA ALA A 269 0.38 -33.67 -15.04
C ALA A 269 -0.27 -32.30 -15.31
N LEU A 270 -0.09 -31.33 -14.41
CA LEU A 270 -0.62 -29.97 -14.57
C LEU A 270 0.14 -29.20 -15.66
N VAL A 271 1.46 -29.35 -15.74
CA VAL A 271 2.29 -28.78 -16.81
C VAL A 271 1.88 -29.36 -18.17
N ALA A 272 1.71 -30.69 -18.27
CA ALA A 272 1.26 -31.33 -19.50
C ALA A 272 -0.15 -30.86 -19.93
N ALA A 273 -1.07 -30.67 -18.97
CA ALA A 273 -2.39 -30.12 -19.26
C ALA A 273 -2.32 -28.65 -19.72
N GLY A 274 -1.45 -27.85 -19.10
CA GLY A 274 -1.18 -26.47 -19.51
C GLY A 274 -0.60 -26.38 -20.91
N GLN A 275 0.33 -27.26 -21.27
CA GLN A 275 0.89 -27.35 -22.62
C GLN A 275 -0.20 -27.67 -23.66
N ALA A 276 -1.05 -28.66 -23.39
CA ALA A 276 -2.15 -29.00 -24.30
C ALA A 276 -3.12 -27.82 -24.50
N ALA A 277 -3.36 -27.01 -23.47
CA ALA A 277 -4.17 -25.80 -23.57
C ALA A 277 -3.50 -24.69 -24.39
N LEU A 278 -2.17 -24.56 -24.30
CA LEU A 278 -1.38 -23.62 -25.08
C LEU A 278 -1.35 -23.96 -26.58
N GLU A 279 -1.46 -25.24 -26.94
CA GLU A 279 -1.56 -25.68 -28.34
C GLU A 279 -2.93 -25.36 -28.95
N ALA A 280 -3.99 -25.38 -28.14
CA ALA A 280 -5.35 -25.06 -28.57
C ALA A 280 -5.64 -23.55 -28.65
N SER A 281 -4.75 -22.70 -28.12
CA SER A 281 -4.97 -21.26 -27.97
C SER A 281 -3.83 -20.43 -28.56
N ALA A 282 -4.11 -19.15 -28.84
CA ALA A 282 -3.06 -18.21 -29.22
C ALA A 282 -2.21 -17.87 -27.97
N ALA A 283 -1.09 -18.57 -27.79
CA ALA A 283 -0.19 -18.45 -26.63
C ALA A 283 0.17 -16.99 -26.28
N TRP A 284 0.42 -16.15 -27.29
CA TRP A 284 0.71 -14.72 -27.10
C TRP A 284 -0.49 -13.92 -26.56
N GLY A 285 -1.72 -14.28 -26.94
CA GLY A 285 -2.94 -13.62 -26.46
C GLY A 285 -3.20 -13.91 -24.98
N ALA A 286 -2.97 -15.15 -24.56
CA ALA A 286 -3.15 -15.57 -23.17
C ALA A 286 -2.12 -14.91 -22.24
N ALA A 287 -0.84 -14.85 -22.65
CA ALA A 287 0.21 -14.17 -21.88
C ALA A 287 -0.05 -12.67 -21.72
N LEU A 288 -0.42 -11.98 -22.80
CA LEU A 288 -0.74 -10.55 -22.75
C LEU A 288 -2.02 -10.26 -21.96
N GLY A 289 -3.03 -11.13 -22.06
CA GLY A 289 -4.25 -11.07 -21.26
C GLY A 289 -3.95 -11.14 -19.77
N MET A 290 -3.22 -12.17 -19.35
CA MET A 290 -2.75 -12.36 -17.96
C MET A 290 -1.95 -11.16 -17.45
N PHE A 291 -1.04 -10.63 -18.26
CA PHE A 291 -0.26 -9.46 -17.88
C PHE A 291 -1.13 -8.20 -17.71
N ALA A 292 -2.05 -7.96 -18.66
CA ALA A 292 -2.93 -6.81 -18.63
C ALA A 292 -3.91 -6.87 -17.45
N THR A 293 -4.51 -8.04 -17.18
CA THR A 293 -5.41 -8.24 -16.05
C THR A 293 -4.67 -8.11 -14.72
N ALA A 294 -3.47 -8.68 -14.60
CA ALA A 294 -2.66 -8.56 -13.40
C ALA A 294 -2.28 -7.10 -13.11
N ILE A 295 -1.89 -6.32 -14.12
CA ILE A 295 -1.62 -4.89 -13.97
C ILE A 295 -2.88 -4.12 -13.58
N PHE A 296 -4.01 -4.41 -14.23
CA PHE A 296 -5.28 -3.78 -13.91
C PHE A 296 -5.68 -4.02 -12.45
N LEU A 297 -5.64 -5.27 -12.00
CA LEU A 297 -5.94 -5.62 -10.61
C LEU A 297 -4.93 -4.98 -9.64
N ALA A 298 -3.64 -4.97 -9.96
CA ALA A 298 -2.63 -4.28 -9.15
C ALA A 298 -2.93 -2.78 -9.00
N MET A 299 -3.34 -2.10 -10.08
CA MET A 299 -3.72 -0.68 -10.04
C MET A 299 -4.96 -0.44 -9.18
N VAL A 300 -5.95 -1.33 -9.20
CA VAL A 300 -7.13 -1.25 -8.33
C VAL A 300 -6.73 -1.47 -6.87
N GLY A 301 -5.88 -2.46 -6.60
CA GLY A 301 -5.37 -2.77 -5.25
C GLY A 301 -4.69 -1.56 -4.60
N TRP A 302 -3.88 -0.81 -5.37
CA TRP A 302 -3.22 0.41 -4.87
C TRP A 302 -4.17 1.54 -4.46
N GLN A 303 -5.43 1.53 -4.88
CA GLN A 303 -6.39 2.57 -4.53
C GLN A 303 -7.11 2.29 -3.20
N LEU A 304 -7.05 1.07 -2.68
CA LEU A 304 -7.81 0.66 -1.48
C LEU A 304 -7.52 1.49 -0.22
N PRO A 305 -6.28 1.91 0.06
CA PRO A 305 -6.01 2.84 1.17
C PRO A 305 -6.74 4.18 1.04
N SER A 306 -6.90 4.68 -0.19
CA SER A 306 -7.60 5.94 -0.46
C SER A 306 -9.12 5.82 -0.31
N VAL A 307 -9.68 4.66 -0.71
CA VAL A 307 -11.11 4.35 -0.54
C VAL A 307 -11.46 4.22 0.95
N ALA A 308 -10.63 3.50 1.71
CA ALA A 308 -10.78 3.37 3.16
C ALA A 308 -10.80 4.75 3.85
N SER A 309 -9.86 5.62 3.45
CA SER A 309 -9.75 6.98 4.00
C SER A 309 -10.98 7.84 3.69
N GLY A 310 -11.52 7.74 2.48
CA GLY A 310 -12.73 8.47 2.09
C GLY A 310 -13.98 8.01 2.86
N LEU A 311 -14.13 6.70 3.09
CA LEU A 311 -15.27 6.14 3.82
C LEU A 311 -15.21 6.41 5.32
N SER A 312 -14.01 6.46 5.92
CA SER A 312 -13.85 6.73 7.35
C SER A 312 -13.92 8.24 7.69
N GLY A 313 -14.27 9.11 6.73
CA GLY A 313 -14.34 10.56 6.93
C GLY A 313 -13.00 11.29 6.95
N GLY A 314 -11.92 10.65 6.48
CA GLY A 314 -10.61 11.29 6.31
C GLY A 314 -10.51 12.03 4.98
N ALA A 315 -9.83 13.17 4.94
CA ALA A 315 -9.40 13.76 3.68
C ALA A 315 -8.60 12.69 2.90
N THR A 316 -9.01 12.38 1.67
CA THR A 316 -8.32 11.39 0.84
C THR A 316 -6.88 11.85 0.62
N VAL A 317 -5.94 11.31 1.38
CA VAL A 317 -4.53 11.61 1.17
C VAL A 317 -4.11 10.85 -0.07
N SER A 318 -4.25 11.50 -1.23
CA SER A 318 -3.67 11.10 -2.52
C SER A 318 -2.13 11.22 -2.50
N GLY A 319 -1.49 10.81 -1.40
CA GLY A 319 -0.06 10.99 -1.16
C GLY A 319 0.79 9.87 -1.76
N PHE A 320 0.32 8.62 -1.66
CA PHE A 320 1.12 7.47 -2.10
C PHE A 320 1.07 7.28 -3.63
N GLY A 321 -0.11 7.46 -4.24
CA GLY A 321 -0.27 7.45 -5.70
C GLY A 321 0.48 8.59 -6.38
N ALA A 322 0.49 9.80 -5.79
CA ALA A 322 1.24 10.94 -6.32
C ALA A 322 2.77 10.78 -6.15
N PHE A 323 3.24 10.13 -5.08
CA PHE A 323 4.66 9.86 -4.87
C PHE A 323 5.19 8.84 -5.91
N VAL A 324 4.48 7.72 -6.12
CA VAL A 324 4.89 6.70 -7.10
C VAL A 324 4.67 7.17 -8.53
N ALA A 325 3.55 7.84 -8.84
CA ALA A 325 3.40 8.53 -10.12
C ALA A 325 4.51 9.56 -10.33
N GLY A 326 4.98 10.24 -9.28
CA GLY A 326 6.14 11.14 -9.29
C GLY A 326 7.51 10.47 -9.47
N VAL A 327 7.64 9.19 -9.14
CA VAL A 327 8.87 8.39 -9.34
C VAL A 327 8.85 7.68 -10.70
N ALA A 328 7.71 7.12 -11.10
CA ALA A 328 7.49 6.52 -12.41
C ALA A 328 7.54 7.58 -13.53
N SER A 329 6.92 8.74 -13.32
CA SER A 329 7.03 9.88 -14.24
C SER A 329 8.46 10.39 -14.35
N ARG A 330 9.27 10.35 -13.30
CA ARG A 330 10.69 10.73 -13.41
C ARG A 330 11.48 9.76 -14.27
N ARG A 331 11.26 8.45 -14.14
CA ARG A 331 11.93 7.42 -14.96
C ARG A 331 11.46 7.47 -16.43
N ILE A 332 10.16 7.59 -16.65
CA ILE A 332 9.57 7.70 -18.00
C ILE A 332 9.94 9.04 -18.64
N ALA A 333 9.91 10.16 -17.92
CA ALA A 333 10.35 11.46 -18.43
C ALA A 333 11.85 11.49 -18.74
N THR A 334 12.70 10.81 -17.96
CA THR A 334 14.12 10.66 -18.32
C THR A 334 14.33 9.76 -19.53
N ALA A 335 13.55 8.69 -19.68
CA ALA A 335 13.63 7.80 -20.83
C ALA A 335 13.11 8.47 -22.12
N ILE A 336 11.98 9.18 -22.05
CA ILE A 336 11.42 9.99 -23.13
C ILE A 336 12.34 11.19 -23.43
N GLY A 337 12.91 11.83 -22.40
CA GLY A 337 13.88 12.91 -22.54
C GLY A 337 15.17 12.46 -23.23
N GLN A 338 15.69 11.28 -22.90
CA GLN A 338 16.86 10.70 -23.59
C GLN A 338 16.54 10.20 -25.01
N ALA A 339 15.32 9.72 -25.25
CA ALA A 339 14.88 9.32 -26.59
C ALA A 339 14.65 10.54 -27.51
N LEU A 340 14.06 11.62 -26.98
CA LEU A 340 13.94 12.90 -27.69
C LEU A 340 15.30 13.55 -27.96
N ASN A 341 16.26 13.40 -27.04
CA ASN A 341 17.63 13.88 -27.23
C ASN A 341 18.47 13.00 -28.18
N ARG A 342 18.00 11.79 -28.52
CA ARG A 342 18.59 10.92 -29.56
C ARG A 342 17.92 11.06 -30.93
N SER A 343 16.70 11.59 -30.99
CA SER A 343 15.94 11.83 -32.24
C SER A 343 15.95 13.30 -32.69
N GLY A 344 16.40 14.22 -31.84
CA GLY A 344 16.53 15.63 -32.16
C GLY A 344 17.81 15.94 -32.94
N ASN A 345 17.65 16.18 -34.25
CA ASN A 345 18.60 16.91 -35.07
C ASN A 345 19.09 18.16 -34.30
N GLY A 346 20.32 18.12 -33.79
CA GLY A 346 20.80 19.08 -32.79
C GLY A 346 20.72 20.54 -33.27
N PRO A 347 20.41 21.52 -32.41
CA PRO A 347 20.62 22.91 -32.74
C PRO A 347 22.13 23.13 -32.89
N ARG A 348 22.54 23.43 -34.12
CA ARG A 348 23.92 23.80 -34.46
C ARG A 348 24.41 24.89 -33.48
N PRO A 349 25.54 24.68 -32.79
CA PRO A 349 26.09 25.69 -31.91
C PRO A 349 26.70 26.82 -32.75
N GLY A 350 26.36 28.07 -32.39
CA GLY A 350 27.22 29.23 -32.58
C GLY A 350 27.46 29.69 -34.01
N GLY A 351 26.58 30.54 -34.52
CA GLY A 351 26.95 31.50 -35.56
C GLY A 351 27.99 32.46 -35.00
N THR A 352 29.22 32.38 -35.50
CA THR A 352 30.26 33.37 -35.21
C THR A 352 29.96 34.65 -35.99
N ILE A 353 29.63 35.73 -35.28
CA ILE A 353 29.61 37.07 -35.87
C ILE A 353 31.07 37.49 -36.02
N ARG A 354 31.58 37.47 -37.25
CA ARG A 354 32.84 38.16 -37.58
C ARG A 354 32.52 39.63 -37.76
N ASP A 355 32.95 40.45 -36.81
CA ASP A 355 33.10 41.89 -37.04
C ASP A 355 34.15 42.09 -38.13
N ARG A 356 33.68 42.48 -39.32
CA ARG A 356 34.52 42.99 -40.38
C ARG A 356 34.70 44.48 -40.14
N THR A 357 35.71 44.86 -39.38
CA THR A 357 36.29 46.22 -39.44
C THR A 357 37.80 46.14 -39.34
N GLY A 358 38.44 46.12 -40.50
CA GLY A 358 39.86 46.38 -40.65
C GLY A 358 40.06 47.75 -41.31
N SER A 359 40.90 48.55 -40.64
CA SER A 359 41.67 49.68 -41.16
C SER A 359 40.97 51.02 -41.37
N GLY A 360 41.17 51.94 -40.41
CA GLY A 360 41.00 53.38 -40.66
C GLY A 360 41.07 54.26 -39.41
N GLY A 361 42.28 54.47 -38.86
CA GLY A 361 42.74 55.72 -38.22
C GLY A 361 42.02 56.30 -37.00
N GLY A 362 42.77 56.51 -35.91
CA GLY A 362 42.60 57.67 -35.04
C GLY A 362 42.24 57.42 -33.57
N SER A 363 43.24 57.61 -32.70
CA SER A 363 43.18 58.34 -31.42
C SER A 363 41.91 58.20 -30.56
N GLY A 364 42.03 57.59 -29.37
CA GLY A 364 41.04 57.80 -28.30
C GLY A 364 41.12 56.83 -27.13
N ASN A 365 41.88 57.21 -26.12
CA ASN A 365 41.91 56.63 -24.78
C ASN A 365 40.54 56.64 -24.09
N SER A 366 39.99 55.48 -23.70
CA SER A 366 39.25 55.28 -22.44
C SER A 366 38.61 53.89 -22.38
N GLY A 367 38.81 53.20 -21.25
CA GLY A 367 38.24 51.88 -20.98
C GLY A 367 36.71 51.85 -21.02
N GLY A 368 36.18 50.73 -21.49
CA GLY A 368 34.75 50.45 -21.50
C GLY A 368 34.53 48.98 -21.83
N GLY A 369 34.49 48.13 -20.81
CA GLY A 369 34.10 46.74 -20.95
C GLY A 369 32.72 46.65 -21.63
N SER A 370 32.63 45.83 -22.67
CA SER A 370 31.41 45.58 -23.42
C SER A 370 30.28 45.14 -22.48
N MET A 371 29.31 46.02 -22.24
CA MET A 371 28.13 45.66 -21.44
C MET A 371 27.35 44.54 -22.13
N PRO A 372 27.14 43.40 -21.47
CA PRO A 372 26.40 42.28 -22.03
C PRO A 372 24.93 42.63 -22.31
N ALA A 373 24.35 42.02 -23.34
CA ALA A 373 23.07 42.41 -23.93
C ALA A 373 21.89 42.49 -22.93
N TYR A 374 21.91 41.68 -21.87
CA TYR A 374 20.86 41.70 -20.83
C TYR A 374 20.83 43.02 -20.03
N GLN A 375 21.99 43.66 -19.84
CA GLN A 375 22.07 44.97 -19.15
C GLN A 375 21.55 46.12 -20.03
N ARG A 376 21.64 45.98 -21.36
CA ARG A 376 21.15 46.99 -22.30
C ARG A 376 19.62 46.96 -22.39
N ALA A 377 19.01 45.77 -22.38
CA ALA A 377 17.57 45.60 -22.33
C ALA A 377 16.96 46.09 -21.00
N ALA A 378 17.63 45.84 -19.87
CA ALA A 378 17.17 46.31 -18.56
C ALA A 378 17.20 47.85 -18.45
N ARG A 379 18.19 48.52 -19.05
CA ARG A 379 18.27 49.99 -19.06
C ARG A 379 17.24 50.66 -19.97
N ALA A 380 16.88 50.03 -21.09
CA ALA A 380 15.85 50.55 -21.99
C ALA A 380 14.47 50.63 -21.31
N ASN A 381 14.16 49.69 -20.41
CA ASN A 381 12.88 49.67 -19.69
C ASN A 381 12.81 50.63 -18.49
N LEU A 382 13.96 51.12 -18.00
CA LEU A 382 14.02 52.09 -16.90
C LEU A 382 13.95 53.56 -17.37
N GLY A 383 14.09 53.81 -18.68
CA GLY A 383 14.07 55.15 -19.27
C GLY A 383 12.69 55.66 -19.73
N GLN A 384 11.62 54.86 -19.60
CA GLN A 384 10.28 55.21 -20.09
C GLN A 384 9.28 55.66 -19.00
N GLN A 385 9.72 55.92 -17.77
CA GLN A 385 8.88 56.48 -16.69
C GLN A 385 9.22 57.93 -16.35
N GLY A 386 9.53 58.76 -17.34
CA GLY A 386 9.83 60.17 -17.12
C GLY A 386 9.78 61.03 -18.37
N SER A 387 8.57 61.26 -18.88
CA SER A 387 8.19 62.42 -19.69
C SER A 387 6.67 62.49 -19.81
#